data_AF-B4DP69-F1
#
_entry.id   AF-B4DP69-F1
#
_cell.length_a   1.000
_cell.length_b   1.000
_cell.length_c   1.000
_cell.angle_alpha   90.00
_cell.angle_beta   90.00
_cell.angle_gamma   90.00
#
_symmetry.space_group_name_H-M   'P 1'
#
loop_
_entity.id
_entity.type
_entity.pdbx_description
1 polymer ?
#
loop_
_entity_poly.entity_id
_entity_poly.type
_entity_poly.pdbx_seq_one_letter_code
_entity_poly.pdbx_strand_id
1 'polypeptide(L)'
;MDMNSFSPMMPTSPLSMINQIKFEDEPDLKDLFITVDEPESHVTTIETFITYRIITKTSRGEFDSSEFEVRRRYQDFLWLKGKLEEAHPTLIIPELSSHKKQGPGLLSRMGQTVRAVASSMRGVKNRPEEFMEMNNFIELFSQKINLIDKISQRIYKEEREYFDEMKEYGPIHILWSASEEDLVDTLKDVASCIDRCCKATEKRMSGLSEALLPVVHEYVLYSEMLMGVMKRRDQIQAELDSKVEVLTYKKADTDLLPEEIGKLEDKVECANNALKADWERWKQNMQNDIKLAFTDMAEENIHYYEQCLATWESFLTSQTNLHLEEASEDKP
;
A
#
# COMPACT_ATOMS: atom_id res chain seq x y z
N MET A 1 1.17 22.64 -66.54
CA MET A 1 2.09 21.50 -66.33
C MET A 1 3.07 22.00 -65.30
N ASP A 2 2.71 21.86 -64.03
CA ASP A 2 3.56 22.29 -62.92
C ASP A 2 3.85 21.05 -62.09
N MET A 3 5.14 20.76 -61.99
CA MET A 3 5.69 19.56 -61.37
C MET A 3 5.56 19.66 -59.85
N ASN A 4 4.67 18.83 -59.29
CA ASN A 4 4.72 18.47 -57.88
C ASN A 4 5.98 17.64 -57.61
N SER A 5 6.90 18.18 -56.80
CA SER A 5 7.96 17.38 -56.18
C SER A 5 7.39 16.66 -54.95
N PHE A 6 7.07 15.38 -55.14
CA PHE A 6 6.77 14.45 -54.05
C PHE A 6 8.07 14.18 -53.27
N SER A 7 8.11 14.57 -52.01
CA SER A 7 9.04 14.01 -51.02
C SER A 7 8.42 12.75 -50.40
N PRO A 8 9.21 11.70 -50.09
CA PRO A 8 8.67 10.42 -49.64
C PRO A 8 8.19 10.51 -48.19
N MET A 9 6.95 10.06 -47.95
CA MET A 9 6.41 9.81 -46.61
C MET A 9 7.22 8.69 -45.93
N MET A 10 7.78 9.00 -44.76
CA MET A 10 8.21 7.98 -43.79
C MET A 10 6.97 7.46 -43.05
N PRO A 11 6.83 6.13 -42.85
CA PRO A 11 5.77 5.59 -42.00
C PRO A 11 6.10 5.90 -40.53
N THR A 12 5.36 6.83 -39.92
CA THR A 12 5.41 7.04 -38.48
C THR A 12 4.74 5.86 -37.77
N SER A 13 5.55 5.05 -37.08
CA SER A 13 5.11 3.95 -36.23
C SER A 13 4.19 4.46 -35.10
N PRO A 14 3.11 3.75 -34.70
CA PRO A 14 2.15 4.25 -33.70
C PRO A 14 2.62 4.18 -32.23
N LEU A 15 3.90 3.91 -31.97
CA LEU A 15 4.42 3.63 -30.62
C LEU A 15 4.98 4.86 -29.87
N SER A 16 4.57 6.08 -30.22
CA SER A 16 5.11 7.32 -29.64
C SER A 16 4.13 8.11 -28.76
N MET A 17 2.98 7.57 -28.39
CA MET A 17 1.96 8.31 -27.59
C MET A 17 1.68 7.72 -26.21
N ILE A 18 2.70 7.17 -25.56
CA ILE A 18 2.66 6.83 -24.13
C ILE A 18 3.91 7.47 -23.52
N ASN A 19 3.72 8.25 -22.45
CA ASN A 19 4.72 9.09 -21.74
C ASN A 19 4.95 10.53 -22.21
N GLN A 20 3.89 11.29 -22.46
CA GLN A 20 3.89 12.72 -22.12
C GLN A 20 2.67 13.11 -21.31
N ILE A 21 2.48 12.47 -20.15
CA ILE A 21 1.81 13.16 -19.04
C ILE A 21 2.89 14.04 -18.41
N LYS A 22 3.04 15.26 -18.93
CA LYS A 22 3.67 16.32 -18.14
C LYS A 22 2.73 16.57 -16.97
N PHE A 23 3.14 16.12 -15.79
CA PHE A 23 2.59 16.62 -14.55
C PHE A 23 2.82 18.13 -14.57
N GLU A 24 1.72 18.89 -14.68
CA GLU A 24 1.74 20.33 -14.48
C GLU A 24 2.30 20.61 -13.08
N ASP A 25 3.34 21.44 -13.04
CA ASP A 25 4.00 22.06 -11.89
C ASP A 25 3.35 21.78 -10.52
N GLU A 26 3.77 20.70 -9.84
CA GLU A 26 3.74 20.73 -8.38
C GLU A 26 4.72 21.82 -7.94
N PRO A 27 4.32 22.82 -7.14
CA PRO A 27 5.30 23.67 -6.49
C PRO A 27 6.23 22.77 -5.68
N ASP A 28 7.55 23.05 -5.70
CA ASP A 28 8.56 22.40 -4.87
C ASP A 28 8.14 22.48 -3.38
N LEU A 29 7.30 21.54 -2.93
CA LEU A 29 6.67 21.52 -1.61
C LEU A 29 7.48 20.70 -0.59
N LYS A 30 8.57 20.06 -1.02
CA LYS A 30 9.42 19.25 -0.13
C LYS A 30 10.63 20.06 0.29
N ASP A 31 10.45 20.86 1.32
CA ASP A 31 11.50 21.52 2.09
C ASP A 31 12.10 20.61 3.19
N LEU A 32 11.62 19.37 3.30
CA LEU A 32 12.08 18.34 4.23
C LEU A 32 12.28 17.00 3.49
N PHE A 33 13.52 16.50 3.49
CA PHE A 33 13.92 15.22 2.90
C PHE A 33 14.44 14.32 4.00
N ILE A 34 13.80 13.16 4.18
CA ILE A 34 14.14 12.18 5.21
C ILE A 34 14.59 10.89 4.52
N THR A 35 15.75 10.38 4.91
CA THR A 35 16.24 9.05 4.53
C THR A 35 16.35 8.20 5.78
N VAL A 36 15.79 7.00 5.75
CA VAL A 36 15.88 6.02 6.84
C VAL A 36 16.56 4.77 6.29
N ASP A 37 17.75 4.46 6.79
CA ASP A 37 18.59 3.39 6.27
C ASP A 37 19.49 2.77 7.36
N GLU A 38 20.48 1.97 6.92
CA GLU A 38 21.51 1.33 7.76
C GLU A 38 20.96 0.71 9.07
N PRO A 39 20.14 -0.35 8.98
CA PRO A 39 19.66 -1.04 10.17
C PRO A 39 20.84 -1.69 10.91
N GLU A 40 20.98 -1.36 12.20
CA GLU A 40 21.99 -1.95 13.08
C GLU A 40 21.34 -2.68 14.24
N SER A 41 21.78 -3.91 14.50
CA SER A 41 21.35 -4.71 15.65
C SER A 41 22.23 -4.41 16.87
N HIS A 42 21.57 -4.12 17.99
CA HIS A 42 22.19 -3.84 19.27
C HIS A 42 21.81 -4.93 20.26
N VAL A 43 22.79 -5.59 20.85
CA VAL A 43 22.58 -6.63 21.87
C VAL A 43 23.03 -6.08 23.21
N THR A 44 22.08 -5.96 24.14
CA THR A 44 22.36 -5.59 25.54
C THR A 44 22.12 -6.79 26.46
N THR A 45 22.46 -6.65 27.74
CA THR A 45 22.17 -7.69 28.75
C THR A 45 20.68 -7.94 28.98
N ILE A 46 19.81 -7.03 28.54
CA ILE A 46 18.36 -7.05 28.84
C ILE A 46 17.54 -7.29 27.58
N GLU A 47 17.92 -6.68 26.46
CA GLU A 47 17.18 -6.77 25.21
C GLU A 47 18.09 -6.69 23.98
N THR A 48 17.58 -7.22 22.87
CA THR A 48 18.13 -7.00 21.53
C THR A 48 17.17 -6.10 20.77
N PHE A 49 17.68 -5.00 20.20
CA PHE A 49 16.87 -4.04 19.44
C PHE A 49 17.61 -3.55 18.20
N ILE A 50 16.85 -3.07 17.21
CA ILE A 50 17.39 -2.51 15.97
C ILE A 50 17.29 -0.99 16.02
N THR A 51 18.35 -0.30 15.60
CA THR A 51 18.33 1.14 15.31
C THR A 51 18.49 1.38 13.82
N TYR A 52 17.91 2.48 13.36
CA TYR A 52 18.01 2.96 11.98
C TYR A 52 18.73 4.30 12.00
N ARG A 53 19.54 4.55 10.98
CA ARG A 53 20.07 5.88 10.71
C ARG A 53 18.96 6.70 10.04
N ILE A 54 18.79 7.92 10.53
CA ILE A 54 17.87 8.90 9.97
C ILE A 54 18.69 10.11 9.56
N ILE A 55 18.73 10.36 8.25
CA ILE A 55 19.32 11.56 7.67
C ILE A 55 18.20 12.52 7.35
N THR A 56 18.28 13.72 7.90
CA THR A 56 17.34 14.81 7.61
C THR A 56 18.07 15.89 6.84
N LYS A 57 17.52 16.27 5.69
CA LYS A 57 17.96 17.42 4.89
C LYS A 57 16.80 18.39 4.74
N THR A 58 17.00 19.66 5.05
CA THR A 58 15.91 20.64 5.06
C THR A 58 16.39 22.07 4.84
N SER A 59 15.50 22.90 4.30
CA SER A 59 15.66 24.36 4.22
C SER A 59 14.83 25.10 5.27
N ARG A 60 14.14 24.39 6.16
CA ARG A 60 13.27 24.92 7.22
C ARG A 60 14.09 25.59 8.34
N GLY A 61 13.73 26.83 8.69
CA GLY A 61 14.43 27.63 9.70
C GLY A 61 14.19 27.18 11.15
N GLU A 62 13.25 26.27 11.36
CA GLU A 62 12.96 25.64 12.66
C GLU A 62 14.02 24.61 13.08
N PHE A 63 14.91 24.22 12.16
CA PHE A 63 16.00 23.27 12.44
C PHE A 63 17.34 24.00 12.57
N ASP A 64 18.11 23.62 13.59
CA ASP A 64 19.43 24.21 13.85
C ASP A 64 20.46 23.92 12.74
N SER A 65 20.22 22.88 11.93
CA SER A 65 21.06 22.48 10.81
C SER A 65 20.23 22.10 9.59
N SER A 66 20.72 22.45 8.41
CA SER A 66 20.14 22.06 7.13
C SER A 66 20.36 20.58 6.79
N GLU A 67 21.33 19.94 7.43
CA GLU A 67 21.60 18.51 7.31
C GLU A 67 22.09 17.95 8.65
N PHE A 68 21.47 16.87 9.12
CA PHE A 68 21.93 16.18 10.32
C PHE A 68 21.52 14.70 10.30
N GLU A 69 22.22 13.93 11.12
CA GLU A 69 22.05 12.50 11.24
C GLU A 69 21.78 12.11 12.70
N VAL A 70 20.80 11.22 12.90
CA VAL A 70 20.52 10.61 14.20
C VAL A 70 20.23 9.12 14.04
N ARG A 71 20.52 8.32 15.08
CA ARG A 71 20.06 6.93 15.16
C ARG A 71 18.85 6.80 16.07
N ARG A 72 17.82 6.08 15.62
CA ARG A 72 16.57 5.84 16.39
C ARG A 72 16.14 4.39 16.30
N ARG A 73 15.57 3.86 17.39
CA ARG A 73 14.94 2.54 17.40
C ARG A 73 13.47 2.66 17.01
N TYR A 74 12.87 1.55 16.61
CA TYR A 74 11.44 1.50 16.23
C TYR A 74 10.50 2.08 17.31
N GLN A 75 10.82 1.89 18.60
CA GLN A 75 10.02 2.44 19.72
C GLN A 75 10.00 3.98 19.75
N ASP A 76 11.04 4.65 19.25
CA ASP A 76 11.07 6.12 19.18
C ASP A 76 10.04 6.64 18.18
N PHE A 77 9.82 5.92 17.08
CA PHE A 77 8.80 6.26 16.09
C PHE A 77 7.38 6.03 16.63
N LEU A 78 7.16 4.95 17.38
CA LEU A 78 5.88 4.72 18.07
C LEU A 78 5.59 5.83 19.09
N TRP A 79 6.61 6.24 19.84
CA TRP A 79 6.50 7.36 20.78
C TRP A 79 6.17 8.67 20.04
N LEU A 80 6.88 8.97 18.95
CA LEU A 80 6.63 10.17 18.14
C LEU A 80 5.21 10.17 17.59
N LYS A 81 4.75 9.04 17.03
CA LYS A 81 3.36 8.88 16.57
C LYS A 81 2.36 9.16 17.68
N GLY A 82 2.55 8.57 18.86
CA GLY A 82 1.68 8.83 20.01
C GLY A 82 1.64 10.30 20.40
N LYS A 83 2.79 11.00 20.35
CA LYS A 83 2.86 12.44 20.61
C LYS A 83 2.14 13.27 19.55
N LEU A 84 2.24 12.90 18.29
CA LEU A 84 1.50 13.55 17.20
C LEU A 84 -0.01 13.33 17.35
N GLU A 85 -0.46 12.12 17.71
CA GLU A 85 -1.87 11.81 17.93
C GLU A 85 -2.45 12.56 19.14
N GLU A 86 -1.66 12.74 20.19
CA GLU A 86 -2.04 13.53 21.37
C GLU A 86 -2.14 15.03 21.03
N ALA A 87 -1.16 15.57 20.28
CA ALA A 87 -1.10 16.98 19.93
C ALA A 87 -2.11 17.38 18.85
N HIS A 88 -2.40 16.46 17.92
CA HIS A 88 -3.22 16.70 16.74
C HIS A 88 -4.25 15.56 16.53
N PRO A 89 -5.23 15.43 17.42
CA PRO A 89 -6.17 14.29 17.43
C PRO A 89 -7.05 14.20 16.18
N THR A 90 -7.15 15.26 15.38
CA THR A 90 -8.04 15.36 14.21
C THR A 90 -7.29 15.30 12.88
N LEU A 91 -5.97 15.13 12.90
CA LEU A 91 -5.16 14.93 11.70
C LEU A 91 -5.04 13.44 11.36
N ILE A 92 -4.89 13.17 10.06
CA ILE A 92 -4.56 11.86 9.51
C ILE A 92 -3.06 11.60 9.77
N ILE A 93 -2.76 10.76 10.75
CA ILE A 93 -1.39 10.38 11.11
C ILE A 93 -1.16 8.93 10.70
N PRO A 94 -0.36 8.67 9.63
CA PRO A 94 -0.13 7.34 9.09
C PRO A 94 0.19 6.28 10.16
N GLU A 95 -0.34 5.07 9.96
CA GLU A 95 -0.04 3.94 10.85
C GLU A 95 1.37 3.41 10.60
N LEU A 96 2.14 3.29 11.67
CA LEU A 96 3.47 2.70 11.63
C LEU A 96 3.36 1.20 11.88
N SER A 97 2.94 0.38 10.92
CA SER A 97 2.97 -1.06 11.13
C SER A 97 3.40 -1.88 9.93
N SER A 98 4.64 -2.37 10.01
CA SER A 98 5.06 -3.66 9.43
C SER A 98 4.93 -4.82 10.45
N HIS A 99 4.78 -4.55 11.75
CA HIS A 99 4.76 -5.59 12.79
C HIS A 99 3.79 -5.32 13.96
N LYS A 100 2.48 -5.15 13.69
CA LYS A 100 1.52 -5.65 14.68
C LYS A 100 1.52 -7.18 14.55
N LYS A 101 2.45 -7.86 15.24
CA LYS A 101 2.20 -9.26 15.60
C LYS A 101 0.83 -9.26 16.28
N GLN A 102 -0.12 -10.00 15.74
CA GLN A 102 -1.41 -10.28 16.38
C GLN A 102 -1.14 -11.05 17.69
N GLY A 103 -0.68 -10.33 18.72
CA GLY A 103 -0.56 -10.82 20.08
C GLY A 103 -1.84 -10.49 20.84
N PRO A 104 -2.26 -11.32 21.80
CA PRO A 104 -3.47 -11.11 22.59
C PRO A 104 -3.25 -10.00 23.63
N GLY A 105 -3.24 -8.75 23.17
CA GLY A 105 -3.20 -7.55 24.02
C GLY A 105 -4.61 -7.09 24.42
N LEU A 106 -5.36 -7.94 25.12
CA LEU A 106 -6.76 -7.67 25.50
C LEU A 106 -6.95 -6.90 26.81
N LEU A 107 -5.88 -6.54 27.54
CA LEU A 107 -6.03 -5.97 28.90
C LEU A 107 -5.93 -4.44 29.00
N SER A 108 -5.33 -3.72 28.05
CA SER A 108 -5.32 -2.23 28.11
C SER A 108 -6.56 -1.57 27.49
N ARG A 109 -7.29 -2.28 26.61
CA ARG A 109 -8.49 -1.75 25.94
C ARG A 109 -9.68 -1.58 26.88
N MET A 110 -9.84 -2.42 27.91
CA MET A 110 -11.09 -2.46 28.68
C MET A 110 -11.40 -1.15 29.43
N GLY A 111 -10.38 -0.45 29.96
CA GLY A 111 -10.56 0.81 30.67
C GLY A 111 -10.90 2.01 29.78
N GLN A 112 -10.45 1.98 28.52
CA GLN A 112 -10.81 2.98 27.50
C GLN A 112 -12.19 2.68 26.89
N THR A 113 -12.57 1.41 26.78
CA THR A 113 -13.89 1.00 26.26
C THR A 113 -15.04 1.55 27.12
N VAL A 114 -14.95 1.50 28.45
CA VAL A 114 -16.07 1.99 29.31
C VAL A 114 -16.26 3.51 29.18
N ARG A 115 -15.18 4.27 29.09
CA ARG A 115 -15.23 5.74 28.92
C ARG A 115 -15.70 6.11 27.51
N ALA A 116 -15.24 5.39 26.48
CA ALA A 116 -15.66 5.58 25.11
C ALA A 116 -17.13 5.17 24.86
N VAL A 117 -17.63 4.13 25.53
CA VAL A 117 -19.03 3.69 25.43
C VAL A 117 -19.97 4.72 26.07
N ALA A 118 -19.61 5.30 27.22
CA ALA A 118 -20.40 6.35 27.86
C ALA A 118 -20.52 7.64 27.02
N SER A 119 -19.46 8.00 26.27
CA SER A 119 -19.50 9.13 25.33
C SER A 119 -20.21 8.78 24.01
N SER A 120 -20.08 7.54 23.52
CA SER A 120 -20.70 7.10 22.26
C SER A 120 -22.23 6.96 22.32
N MET A 121 -22.84 6.95 23.51
CA MET A 121 -24.30 6.95 23.66
C MET A 121 -24.92 8.33 23.40
N ARG A 122 -24.12 9.40 23.32
CA ARG A 122 -24.54 10.73 22.84
C ARG A 122 -23.93 10.95 21.46
N GLY A 123 -24.45 10.25 20.46
CA GLY A 123 -24.10 10.54 19.07
C GLY A 123 -24.35 12.00 18.71
N VAL A 124 -23.61 12.51 17.73
CA VAL A 124 -23.79 13.87 17.19
C VAL A 124 -25.23 14.01 16.69
N LYS A 125 -26.00 14.95 17.25
CA LYS A 125 -27.41 15.14 16.88
C LYS A 125 -27.53 15.77 15.48
N ASN A 126 -26.59 16.64 15.11
CA ASN A 126 -26.61 17.41 13.87
C ASN A 126 -25.25 17.29 13.13
N ARG A 127 -24.94 16.12 12.56
CA ARG A 127 -23.71 15.99 11.74
C ARG A 127 -23.91 16.76 10.42
N PRO A 128 -23.02 17.68 10.03
CA PRO A 128 -23.11 18.33 8.72
C PRO A 128 -23.04 17.31 7.58
N GLU A 129 -23.76 17.59 6.50
CA GLU A 129 -23.95 16.66 5.36
C GLU A 129 -22.62 16.15 4.79
N GLU A 130 -21.66 17.05 4.55
CA GLU A 130 -20.32 16.72 4.04
C GLU A 130 -19.59 15.66 4.90
N PHE A 131 -19.77 15.68 6.22
CA PHE A 131 -19.14 14.72 7.14
C PHE A 131 -19.97 13.43 7.26
N MET A 132 -21.26 13.48 6.96
CA MET A 132 -22.08 12.29 6.80
C MET A 132 -21.65 11.51 5.55
N GLU A 133 -21.44 12.21 4.43
CA GLU A 133 -20.92 11.62 3.20
C GLU A 133 -19.52 11.04 3.40
N MET A 134 -18.62 11.79 4.06
CA MET A 134 -17.29 11.31 4.40
C MET A 134 -17.34 10.02 5.24
N ASN A 135 -18.16 9.99 6.29
CA ASN A 135 -18.31 8.80 7.13
C ASN A 135 -18.85 7.59 6.33
N ASN A 136 -19.86 7.80 5.49
CA ASN A 136 -20.41 6.75 4.64
C ASN A 136 -19.36 6.20 3.66
N PHE A 137 -18.52 7.08 3.10
CA PHE A 137 -17.40 6.66 2.26
C PHE A 137 -16.40 5.83 3.07
N ILE A 138 -15.97 6.28 4.25
CA ILE A 138 -14.97 5.57 5.06
C ILE A 138 -15.48 4.16 5.44
N GLU A 139 -16.75 4.03 5.82
CA GLU A 139 -17.36 2.73 6.13
C GLU A 139 -17.35 1.79 4.93
N LEU A 140 -17.77 2.28 3.76
CA LEU A 140 -17.75 1.49 2.53
C LEU A 140 -16.33 1.13 2.13
N PHE A 141 -15.41 2.09 2.15
CA PHE A 141 -14.01 1.90 1.83
C PHE A 141 -13.38 0.85 2.74
N SER A 142 -13.59 0.94 4.06
CA SER A 142 -13.09 -0.04 5.02
C SER A 142 -13.58 -1.45 4.71
N GLN A 143 -14.86 -1.64 4.39
CA GLN A 143 -15.39 -2.94 3.97
C GLN A 143 -14.72 -3.46 2.69
N LYS A 144 -14.55 -2.59 1.68
CA LYS A 144 -13.99 -2.98 0.38
C LYS A 144 -12.50 -3.29 0.45
N ILE A 145 -11.70 -2.46 1.12
CA ILE A 145 -10.25 -2.67 1.23
C ILE A 145 -9.93 -3.93 2.05
N ASN A 146 -10.68 -4.21 3.11
CA ASN A 146 -10.56 -5.46 3.87
C ASN A 146 -10.92 -6.69 3.03
N LEU A 147 -11.90 -6.58 2.13
CA LEU A 147 -12.24 -7.65 1.21
C LEU A 147 -11.13 -7.88 0.19
N ILE A 148 -10.59 -6.80 -0.38
CA ILE A 148 -9.45 -6.85 -1.31
C ILE A 148 -8.25 -7.50 -0.64
N ASP A 149 -7.87 -7.08 0.58
CA ASP A 149 -6.77 -7.67 1.35
C ASP A 149 -6.95 -9.19 1.52
N LYS A 150 -8.13 -9.63 1.96
CA LYS A 150 -8.44 -11.06 2.12
C LYS A 150 -8.33 -11.84 0.80
N ILE A 151 -8.82 -11.27 -0.30
CA ILE A 151 -8.76 -11.92 -1.62
C ILE A 151 -7.31 -11.99 -2.09
N SER A 152 -6.54 -10.90 -2.00
CA SER A 152 -5.14 -10.86 -2.42
C SER A 152 -4.27 -11.84 -1.63
N GLN A 153 -4.46 -11.93 -0.31
CA GLN A 153 -3.78 -12.91 0.54
C GLN A 153 -4.16 -14.35 0.17
N ARG A 154 -5.43 -14.60 -0.14
CA ARG A 154 -5.90 -15.92 -0.57
C ARG A 154 -5.28 -16.32 -1.91
N ILE A 155 -5.29 -15.42 -2.90
CA ILE A 155 -4.66 -15.64 -4.20
C ILE A 155 -3.17 -15.96 -4.02
N TYR A 156 -2.44 -15.15 -3.24
CA TYR A 156 -1.03 -15.38 -2.98
C TYR A 156 -0.78 -16.77 -2.36
N LYS A 157 -1.62 -17.17 -1.40
CA LYS A 157 -1.52 -18.49 -0.76
C LYS A 157 -1.78 -19.63 -1.76
N GLU A 158 -2.85 -19.55 -2.54
CA GLU A 158 -3.19 -20.57 -3.54
C GLU A 158 -2.08 -20.67 -4.60
N GLU A 159 -1.59 -19.54 -5.12
CA GLU A 159 -0.44 -19.48 -6.05
C GLU A 159 0.83 -20.09 -5.46
N ARG A 160 1.06 -19.91 -4.15
CA ARG A 160 2.18 -20.55 -3.46
C ARG A 160 2.06 -22.06 -3.45
N GLU A 161 0.87 -22.57 -3.13
CA GLU A 161 0.60 -24.01 -3.12
C GLU A 161 0.79 -24.61 -4.53
N TYR A 162 0.30 -23.93 -5.58
CA TYR A 162 0.53 -24.33 -6.97
C TYR A 162 2.01 -24.32 -7.36
N PHE A 163 2.74 -23.28 -6.96
CA PHE A 163 4.17 -23.16 -7.23
C PHE A 163 4.99 -24.28 -6.56
N ASP A 164 4.66 -24.61 -5.32
CA ASP A 164 5.33 -25.68 -4.59
C ASP A 164 5.07 -27.05 -5.25
N GLU A 165 3.86 -27.31 -5.77
CA GLU A 165 3.57 -28.52 -6.57
C GLU A 165 4.31 -28.51 -7.92
N MET A 166 4.34 -27.37 -8.61
CA MET A 166 4.98 -27.23 -9.92
C MET A 166 6.46 -27.62 -9.90
N LYS A 167 7.16 -27.33 -8.80
CA LYS A 167 8.58 -27.67 -8.61
C LYS A 167 8.86 -29.17 -8.64
N GLU A 168 7.89 -30.00 -8.29
CA GLU A 168 8.06 -31.45 -8.27
C GLU A 168 8.11 -32.04 -9.69
N TYR A 169 7.49 -31.37 -10.67
CA TYR A 169 7.41 -31.90 -12.03
C TYR A 169 8.76 -31.96 -12.74
N GLY A 170 9.65 -30.98 -12.55
CA GLY A 170 10.97 -30.98 -13.16
C GLY A 170 11.78 -32.24 -12.82
N PRO A 171 12.00 -32.53 -11.52
CA PRO A 171 12.67 -33.75 -11.08
C PRO A 171 12.02 -35.05 -11.58
N ILE A 172 10.70 -35.11 -11.68
CA ILE A 172 9.99 -36.29 -12.21
C ILE A 172 10.37 -36.55 -13.68
N HIS A 173 10.41 -35.51 -14.52
CA HIS A 173 10.80 -35.65 -15.93
C HIS A 173 12.29 -36.04 -16.06
N ILE A 174 13.16 -35.54 -15.19
CA ILE A 174 14.56 -35.99 -15.14
C ILE A 174 14.65 -37.47 -14.76
N LEU A 175 13.87 -37.93 -13.79
CA LEU A 175 13.85 -39.34 -13.41
C LEU A 175 13.38 -40.24 -14.56
N TRP A 176 12.33 -39.84 -15.28
CA TRP A 176 11.87 -40.57 -16.47
C TRP A 176 12.90 -40.58 -17.57
N SER A 177 13.63 -39.48 -17.78
CA SER A 177 14.71 -39.41 -18.78
C SER A 177 15.84 -40.42 -18.53
N ALA A 178 15.99 -40.94 -17.31
CA ALA A 178 16.98 -41.96 -17.01
C ALA A 178 16.51 -43.39 -17.35
N SER A 179 15.22 -43.59 -17.64
CA SER A 179 14.61 -44.88 -17.95
C SER A 179 14.21 -45.03 -19.41
N GLU A 180 14.21 -43.93 -20.17
CA GLU A 180 13.91 -43.88 -21.59
C GLU A 180 15.22 -43.78 -22.38
N GLU A 181 15.30 -44.34 -23.60
CA GLU A 181 16.47 -44.23 -24.48
C GLU A 181 16.23 -43.18 -25.58
N ASP A 182 15.06 -43.21 -26.22
CA ASP A 182 14.74 -42.35 -27.37
C ASP A 182 14.27 -40.95 -26.96
N LEU A 183 13.71 -40.79 -25.75
CA LEU A 183 13.08 -39.54 -25.29
C LEU A 183 13.92 -38.77 -24.26
N VAL A 184 15.17 -39.20 -24.01
CA VAL A 184 16.03 -38.67 -22.95
C VAL A 184 16.14 -37.14 -23.02
N ASP A 185 16.51 -36.63 -24.19
CA ASP A 185 16.80 -35.21 -24.35
C ASP A 185 15.52 -34.37 -24.37
N THR A 186 14.45 -34.86 -25.00
CA THR A 186 13.11 -34.24 -24.92
C THR A 186 12.61 -34.12 -23.49
N LEU A 187 12.74 -35.18 -22.67
CA LEU A 187 12.30 -35.16 -21.26
C LEU A 187 13.15 -34.22 -20.41
N LYS A 188 14.46 -34.14 -20.66
CA LYS A 188 15.35 -33.15 -20.02
C LYS A 188 14.99 -31.71 -20.42
N ASP A 189 14.66 -31.49 -21.68
CA ASP A 189 14.22 -30.18 -22.18
C ASP A 189 12.88 -29.76 -21.58
N VAL A 190 11.93 -30.69 -21.42
CA VAL A 190 10.67 -30.44 -20.70
C VAL A 190 10.96 -30.06 -19.24
N ALA A 191 11.83 -30.79 -18.55
CA ALA A 191 12.25 -30.45 -17.19
C ALA A 191 12.87 -29.04 -17.10
N SER A 192 13.68 -28.66 -18.08
CA SER A 192 14.27 -27.32 -18.21
C SER A 192 13.20 -26.24 -18.44
N CYS A 193 12.18 -26.52 -19.26
CA CYS A 193 11.05 -25.61 -19.46
C CYS A 193 10.26 -25.39 -18.17
N ILE A 194 10.01 -26.46 -17.41
CA ILE A 194 9.35 -26.38 -16.10
C ILE A 194 10.17 -25.52 -15.14
N ASP A 195 11.49 -25.75 -15.02
CA ASP A 195 12.37 -24.95 -14.15
C ASP A 195 12.36 -23.46 -14.51
N ARG A 196 12.38 -23.12 -15.80
CA ARG A 196 12.27 -21.73 -16.27
C ARG A 196 10.91 -21.11 -15.92
N CYS A 197 9.82 -21.85 -16.10
CA CYS A 197 8.50 -21.38 -15.71
C CYS A 197 8.40 -21.22 -14.18
N CYS A 198 8.97 -22.13 -13.38
CA CYS A 198 9.04 -21.99 -11.93
C CYS A 198 9.77 -20.69 -11.52
N LYS A 199 10.92 -20.38 -12.14
CA LYS A 199 11.64 -19.12 -11.89
C LYS A 199 10.80 -17.89 -12.25
N ALA A 200 10.05 -17.94 -13.34
CA ALA A 200 9.12 -16.88 -13.72
C ALA A 200 7.98 -16.72 -12.69
N THR A 201 7.41 -17.83 -12.23
CA THR A 201 6.40 -17.84 -11.16
C THR A 201 6.96 -17.24 -9.87
N GLU A 202 8.16 -17.62 -9.46
CA GLU A 202 8.82 -17.10 -8.25
C GLU A 202 9.00 -15.57 -8.30
N LYS A 203 9.43 -15.04 -9.44
CA LYS A 203 9.57 -13.59 -9.67
C LYS A 203 8.21 -12.86 -9.62
N ARG A 204 7.17 -13.42 -10.24
CA ARG A 204 5.80 -12.86 -10.15
C ARG A 204 5.31 -12.87 -8.71
N MET A 205 5.57 -13.95 -7.98
CA MET A 205 5.17 -14.08 -6.59
C MET A 205 5.88 -13.08 -5.67
N SER A 206 7.18 -12.81 -5.89
CA SER A 206 7.90 -11.80 -5.11
C SER A 206 7.28 -10.42 -5.31
N GLY A 207 6.98 -10.03 -6.54
CA GLY A 207 6.32 -8.75 -6.85
C GLY A 207 4.95 -8.60 -6.17
N LEU A 208 4.12 -9.65 -6.20
CA LEU A 208 2.86 -9.68 -5.44
C LEU A 208 3.08 -9.46 -3.93
N SER A 209 4.08 -10.13 -3.34
CA SER A 209 4.37 -10.08 -1.91
C SER A 209 5.04 -8.78 -1.43
N GLU A 210 5.82 -8.13 -2.30
CA GLU A 210 6.64 -6.96 -1.96
C GLU A 210 5.99 -5.64 -2.37
N ALA A 211 5.12 -5.64 -3.40
CA ALA A 211 4.45 -4.45 -3.90
C ALA A 211 2.96 -4.41 -3.51
N LEU A 212 2.14 -5.32 -4.04
CA LEU A 212 0.67 -5.20 -3.89
C LEU A 212 0.19 -5.49 -2.45
N LEU A 213 0.61 -6.61 -1.84
CA LEU A 213 0.12 -6.99 -0.52
C LEU A 213 0.42 -5.92 0.55
N PRO A 214 1.63 -5.34 0.63
CA PRO A 214 1.92 -4.28 1.60
C PRO A 214 1.07 -3.04 1.38
N VAL A 215 0.91 -2.56 0.13
CA VAL A 215 0.11 -1.36 -0.17
C VAL A 215 -1.36 -1.55 0.22
N VAL A 216 -1.96 -2.68 -0.15
CA VAL A 216 -3.35 -2.98 0.21
C VAL A 216 -3.51 -3.04 1.73
N HIS A 217 -2.58 -3.68 2.43
CA HIS A 217 -2.62 -3.78 3.89
C HIS A 217 -2.44 -2.42 4.57
N GLU A 218 -1.58 -1.55 4.04
CA GLU A 218 -1.44 -0.18 4.52
C GLU A 218 -2.78 0.59 4.44
N TYR A 219 -3.52 0.42 3.35
CA TYR A 219 -4.84 1.03 3.19
C TYR A 219 -5.94 0.42 4.07
N VAL A 220 -5.81 -0.84 4.50
CA VAL A 220 -6.63 -1.40 5.59
C VAL A 220 -6.39 -0.61 6.87
N LEU A 221 -5.13 -0.35 7.22
CA LEU A 221 -4.76 0.40 8.43
C LEU A 221 -5.18 1.87 8.35
N TYR A 222 -5.04 2.51 7.19
CA TYR A 222 -5.58 3.84 6.94
C TYR A 222 -7.08 3.90 7.17
N SER A 223 -7.84 2.86 6.78
CA SER A 223 -9.28 2.82 7.02
C SER A 223 -9.62 2.84 8.52
N GLU A 224 -8.86 2.14 9.36
CA GLU A 224 -9.04 2.15 10.82
C GLU A 224 -8.73 3.53 11.41
N MET A 225 -7.65 4.15 10.94
CA MET A 225 -7.22 5.48 11.37
C MET A 225 -8.25 6.56 10.98
N LEU A 226 -8.76 6.54 9.75
CA LEU A 226 -9.81 7.45 9.27
C LEU A 226 -11.07 7.36 10.15
N MET A 227 -11.52 6.15 10.47
CA MET A 227 -12.63 5.93 11.41
C MET A 227 -12.32 6.55 12.79
N GLY A 228 -11.09 6.41 13.26
CA GLY A 228 -10.63 7.01 14.52
C GLY A 228 -10.67 8.54 14.51
N VAL A 229 -10.17 9.17 13.43
CA VAL A 229 -10.19 10.63 13.24
C VAL A 229 -11.62 11.15 13.18
N MET A 230 -12.47 10.53 12.37
CA MET A 230 -13.89 10.89 12.24
C MET A 230 -14.61 10.82 13.59
N LYS A 231 -14.38 9.76 14.36
CA LYS A 231 -14.94 9.59 15.71
C LYS A 231 -14.45 10.66 16.69
N ARG A 232 -13.17 11.04 16.65
CA ARG A 232 -12.62 12.09 17.53
C ARG A 232 -13.22 13.46 17.19
N ARG A 233 -13.36 13.78 15.90
CA ARG A 233 -14.05 15.00 15.45
C ARG A 233 -15.49 15.04 15.96
N ASP A 234 -16.23 13.94 15.83
CA ASP A 234 -17.62 13.85 16.30
C ASP A 234 -17.74 13.97 17.82
N GLN A 235 -16.77 13.48 18.57
CA GLN A 235 -16.72 13.66 20.03
C GLN A 235 -16.62 15.16 20.40
N ILE A 236 -15.80 15.94 19.69
CA ILE A 236 -15.66 17.38 19.92
C ILE A 236 -16.99 18.09 19.59
N GLN A 237 -17.64 17.73 18.49
CA GLN A 237 -18.95 18.28 18.13
C GLN A 237 -20.02 17.94 19.17
N ALA A 238 -20.08 16.71 19.66
CA ALA A 238 -21.05 16.30 20.66
C ALA A 238 -20.85 17.02 22.01
N GLU A 239 -19.61 17.35 22.37
CA GLU A 239 -19.28 18.16 23.54
C GLU A 239 -19.78 19.60 23.41
N LEU A 240 -19.59 20.22 22.24
CA LEU A 240 -20.15 21.53 21.92
C LEU A 240 -21.69 21.52 22.00
N ASP A 241 -22.33 20.59 21.30
CA ASP A 241 -23.81 20.46 21.28
C ASP A 241 -24.36 20.32 22.70
N SER A 242 -23.72 19.51 23.55
CA SER A 242 -24.13 19.31 24.94
C SER A 242 -23.99 20.58 25.79
N LYS A 243 -22.97 21.41 25.55
CA LYS A 243 -22.75 22.66 26.28
C LYS A 243 -23.73 23.74 25.84
N VAL A 244 -24.00 23.83 24.53
CA VAL A 244 -25.03 24.72 23.95
C VAL A 244 -26.42 24.34 24.47
N GLU A 245 -26.75 23.05 24.55
CA GLU A 245 -28.02 22.56 25.12
C GLU A 245 -28.16 22.95 26.61
N VAL A 246 -27.07 22.87 27.39
CA VAL A 246 -27.08 23.34 28.78
C VAL A 246 -27.33 24.84 28.89
N LEU A 247 -26.67 25.66 28.05
CA LEU A 247 -26.85 27.12 28.06
C LEU A 247 -28.30 27.51 27.71
N THR A 248 -28.86 26.88 26.67
CA THR A 248 -30.21 27.18 26.17
C THR A 248 -31.32 26.76 27.14
N TYR A 249 -31.23 25.58 27.76
CA TYR A 249 -32.31 25.05 28.60
C TYR A 249 -32.18 25.33 30.09
N LYS A 250 -30.97 25.52 30.62
CA LYS A 250 -30.77 25.66 32.07
C LYS A 250 -30.64 27.11 32.56
N LYS A 251 -30.68 28.12 31.68
CA LYS A 251 -30.43 29.55 32.02
C LYS A 251 -29.33 29.68 33.08
N ALA A 252 -28.19 29.05 32.81
CA ALA A 252 -27.12 29.02 33.78
C ALA A 252 -26.50 30.43 33.88
N ASP A 253 -26.70 31.09 35.02
CA ASP A 253 -25.97 32.28 35.47
C ASP A 253 -24.50 31.90 35.71
N THR A 254 -23.77 31.63 34.64
CA THR A 254 -22.37 31.27 34.72
C THR A 254 -21.64 31.98 33.59
N ASP A 255 -21.02 33.12 33.92
CA ASP A 255 -20.27 33.97 32.98
C ASP A 255 -19.17 33.20 32.21
N LEU A 256 -18.74 32.05 32.72
CA LEU A 256 -17.73 31.17 32.10
C LEU A 256 -18.28 30.24 31.00
N LEU A 257 -19.60 29.96 30.95
CA LEU A 257 -20.17 29.03 29.97
C LEU A 257 -20.09 29.53 28.52
N PRO A 258 -20.35 30.82 28.22
CA PRO A 258 -20.16 31.35 26.86
C PRO A 258 -18.71 31.27 26.40
N GLU A 259 -17.74 31.53 27.30
CA GLU A 259 -16.31 31.41 26.99
C GLU A 259 -15.89 29.97 26.69
N GLU A 260 -16.40 29.00 27.47
CA GLU A 260 -16.17 27.57 27.21
C GLU A 260 -16.79 27.11 25.87
N ILE A 261 -17.96 27.63 25.52
CA ILE A 261 -18.62 27.36 24.23
C ILE A 261 -17.77 27.92 23.08
N GLY A 262 -17.33 29.18 23.16
CA GLY A 262 -16.47 29.77 22.13
C GLY A 262 -15.18 28.97 21.90
N LYS A 263 -14.52 28.51 22.97
CA LYS A 263 -13.34 27.64 22.87
C LYS A 263 -13.65 26.29 22.20
N LEU A 264 -14.85 25.75 22.37
CA LEU A 264 -15.28 24.52 21.72
C LEU A 264 -15.65 24.75 20.25
N GLU A 265 -16.26 25.89 19.93
CA GLU A 265 -16.54 26.31 18.54
C GLU A 265 -15.24 26.42 17.74
N ASP A 266 -14.24 27.12 18.27
CA ASP A 266 -12.91 27.23 17.66
C ASP A 266 -12.27 25.84 17.43
N LYS A 267 -12.36 24.95 18.42
CA LYS A 267 -11.85 23.58 18.32
C LYS A 267 -12.56 22.77 17.24
N VAL A 268 -13.89 22.86 17.15
CA VAL A 268 -14.68 22.19 16.11
C VAL A 268 -14.29 22.73 14.73
N GLU A 269 -14.15 24.04 14.59
CA GLU A 269 -13.75 24.67 13.32
C GLU A 269 -12.35 24.22 12.89
N CYS A 270 -11.37 24.29 13.79
CA CYS A 270 -10.01 23.78 13.53
C CYS A 270 -10.03 22.29 13.14
N ALA A 271 -10.77 21.46 13.87
CA ALA A 271 -10.90 20.03 13.58
C ALA A 271 -11.49 19.77 12.20
N ASN A 272 -12.54 20.51 11.83
CA ASN A 272 -13.21 20.37 10.54
C ASN A 272 -12.30 20.80 9.39
N ASN A 273 -11.62 21.94 9.51
CA ASN A 273 -10.72 22.44 8.47
C ASN A 273 -9.52 21.50 8.26
N ALA A 274 -8.93 21.02 9.35
CA ALA A 274 -7.84 20.06 9.34
C ALA A 274 -8.24 18.75 8.64
N LEU A 275 -9.36 18.15 9.06
CA LEU A 275 -9.86 16.90 8.47
C LEU A 275 -10.20 17.07 6.99
N LYS A 276 -10.80 18.18 6.57
CA LYS A 276 -11.11 18.43 5.16
C LYS A 276 -9.85 18.52 4.29
N ALA A 277 -8.83 19.24 4.75
CA ALA A 277 -7.56 19.35 4.03
C ALA A 277 -6.87 17.99 3.88
N ASP A 278 -6.79 17.24 4.98
CA ASP A 278 -6.20 15.90 4.99
C ASP A 278 -7.01 14.90 4.16
N TRP A 279 -8.33 15.03 4.14
CA TRP A 279 -9.23 14.15 3.39
C TRP A 279 -9.00 14.21 1.88
N GLU A 280 -8.90 15.42 1.31
CA GLU A 280 -8.65 15.58 -0.14
C GLU A 280 -7.27 15.03 -0.52
N ARG A 281 -6.25 15.36 0.26
CA ARG A 281 -4.89 14.85 0.06
C ARG A 281 -4.84 13.33 0.16
N TRP A 282 -5.47 12.76 1.19
CA TRP A 282 -5.52 11.32 1.40
C TRP A 282 -6.22 10.61 0.24
N LYS A 283 -7.35 11.12 -0.25
CA LYS A 283 -8.06 10.53 -1.40
C LYS A 283 -7.19 10.49 -2.66
N GLN A 284 -6.46 11.57 -2.95
CA GLN A 284 -5.57 11.62 -4.11
C GLN A 284 -4.43 10.62 -4.00
N ASN A 285 -3.76 10.57 -2.84
CA ASN A 285 -2.69 9.60 -2.58
C ASN A 285 -3.21 8.17 -2.70
N MET A 286 -4.36 7.87 -2.09
CA MET A 286 -5.00 6.56 -2.13
C MET A 286 -5.31 6.10 -3.55
N GLN A 287 -5.85 6.98 -4.40
CA GLN A 287 -6.10 6.65 -5.79
C GLN A 287 -4.82 6.36 -6.56
N ASN A 288 -3.77 7.17 -6.35
CA ASN A 288 -2.50 7.01 -7.03
C ASN A 288 -1.79 5.73 -6.62
N ASP A 289 -1.68 5.46 -5.31
CA ASP A 289 -0.95 4.31 -4.78
C ASP A 289 -1.64 2.99 -5.17
N ILE A 290 -2.97 2.92 -5.06
CA ILE A 290 -3.72 1.73 -5.49
C ILE A 290 -3.58 1.55 -7.00
N LYS A 291 -3.71 2.62 -7.79
CA LYS A 291 -3.54 2.54 -9.24
C LYS A 291 -2.17 1.99 -9.61
N LEU A 292 -1.10 2.55 -9.04
CA LEU A 292 0.27 2.11 -9.29
C LEU A 292 0.44 0.63 -8.91
N ALA A 293 0.05 0.24 -7.69
CA ALA A 293 0.20 -1.15 -7.25
C ALA A 293 -0.53 -2.17 -8.15
N PHE A 294 -1.73 -1.84 -8.63
CA PHE A 294 -2.47 -2.72 -9.54
C PHE A 294 -1.94 -2.69 -10.98
N THR A 295 -1.42 -1.55 -11.44
CA THR A 295 -0.76 -1.45 -12.76
C THR A 295 0.53 -2.26 -12.76
N ASP A 296 1.37 -2.10 -11.75
CA ASP A 296 2.63 -2.85 -11.60
C ASP A 296 2.36 -4.37 -11.55
N MET A 297 1.37 -4.81 -10.75
CA MET A 297 0.95 -6.21 -10.73
C MET A 297 0.48 -6.70 -12.11
N ALA A 298 -0.25 -5.87 -12.87
CA ALA A 298 -0.73 -6.26 -14.20
C ALA A 298 0.43 -6.41 -15.19
N GLU A 299 1.41 -5.51 -15.16
CA GLU A 299 2.61 -5.58 -15.98
C GLU A 299 3.45 -6.81 -15.65
N GLU A 300 3.65 -7.11 -14.36
CA GLU A 300 4.34 -8.33 -13.92
C GLU A 300 3.63 -9.60 -14.38
N ASN A 301 2.28 -9.62 -14.31
CA ASN A 301 1.49 -10.74 -14.81
C ASN A 301 1.67 -10.93 -16.32
N ILE A 302 1.62 -9.86 -17.11
CA ILE A 302 1.84 -9.92 -18.56
C ILE A 302 3.22 -10.51 -18.85
N HIS A 303 4.26 -9.96 -18.22
CA HIS A 303 5.62 -10.43 -18.40
C HIS A 303 5.80 -11.91 -18.03
N TYR A 304 5.16 -12.36 -16.94
CA TYR A 304 5.14 -13.76 -16.54
C TYR A 304 4.55 -14.66 -17.64
N TYR A 305 3.36 -14.33 -18.14
CA TYR A 305 2.70 -15.15 -19.16
C TYR A 305 3.48 -15.17 -20.48
N GLU A 306 4.04 -14.03 -20.90
CA GLU A 306 4.90 -13.95 -22.09
C GLU A 306 6.16 -14.81 -21.93
N GLN A 307 6.81 -14.78 -20.77
CA GLN A 307 8.01 -15.56 -20.51
C GLN A 307 7.73 -17.06 -20.51
N CYS A 308 6.62 -17.49 -19.88
CA CYS A 308 6.20 -18.89 -19.89
C CYS A 308 5.85 -19.35 -21.31
N LEU A 309 5.10 -18.55 -22.07
CA LEU A 309 4.75 -18.85 -23.46
C LEU A 309 6.01 -19.01 -24.32
N ALA A 310 6.92 -18.02 -24.29
CA ALA A 310 8.15 -18.05 -25.07
C ALA A 310 9.03 -19.26 -24.73
N THR A 311 9.04 -19.69 -23.45
CA THR A 311 9.75 -20.89 -23.01
C THR A 311 9.21 -22.13 -23.72
N TRP A 312 7.89 -22.32 -23.74
CA TRP A 312 7.27 -23.47 -24.39
C TRP A 312 7.32 -23.41 -25.92
N GLU A 313 7.15 -22.24 -26.53
CA GLU A 313 7.27 -22.06 -27.99
C GLU A 313 8.69 -22.38 -28.49
N SER A 314 9.72 -21.95 -27.74
CA SER A 314 11.11 -22.28 -28.05
C SER A 314 11.35 -23.78 -28.00
N PHE A 315 10.75 -24.48 -27.03
CA PHE A 315 10.84 -25.94 -26.93
C PHE A 315 10.11 -26.64 -28.08
N LEU A 316 8.87 -26.27 -28.39
CA LEU A 316 8.13 -26.89 -29.50
C LEU A 316 8.85 -26.71 -30.84
N THR A 317 9.49 -25.55 -31.04
CA THR A 317 10.31 -25.28 -32.22
C THR A 317 11.54 -26.18 -32.27
N SER A 318 12.23 -26.42 -31.14
CA SER A 318 13.40 -27.31 -31.12
C SER A 318 13.00 -28.76 -31.46
N GLN A 319 11.88 -29.25 -30.92
CA GLN A 319 11.39 -30.60 -31.22
C GLN A 319 10.99 -30.77 -32.70
N THR A 320 10.40 -29.73 -33.30
CA THR A 320 10.00 -29.77 -34.73
C THR A 320 11.22 -29.82 -35.65
N ASN A 321 12.28 -29.08 -35.32
CA ASN A 321 13.52 -29.08 -36.11
C ASN A 321 14.25 -30.43 -36.04
N LEU A 322 14.30 -31.07 -34.87
CA LEU A 322 14.86 -32.42 -34.71
C LEU A 322 14.16 -33.43 -35.64
N HIS A 323 12.83 -33.42 -35.67
CA HIS A 323 12.06 -34.30 -36.55
C HIS A 323 12.29 -34.01 -38.05
N LEU A 324 12.60 -32.75 -38.43
CA LEU A 324 12.92 -32.40 -39.82
C LEU A 324 14.34 -32.85 -40.22
N GLU A 325 15.30 -32.80 -39.30
CA GLU A 325 16.66 -33.32 -39.50
C GLU A 325 16.66 -34.84 -39.65
N GLU A 326 15.99 -35.57 -38.75
CA GLU A 326 15.83 -37.03 -38.83
C GLU A 326 15.15 -37.46 -40.15
N ALA A 327 14.07 -36.77 -40.56
CA ALA A 327 13.39 -37.06 -41.82
C ALA A 327 14.21 -36.70 -43.09
N SER A 328 15.27 -35.91 -42.93
CA SER A 328 16.20 -35.56 -44.02
C SER A 328 17.37 -36.54 -44.15
N GLU A 329 17.82 -37.14 -43.05
CA GLU A 329 18.86 -38.18 -43.04
C GLU A 329 18.34 -39.51 -43.58
N ASP A 330 17.04 -39.78 -43.44
CA ASP A 330 16.37 -40.99 -43.96
C ASP A 330 16.01 -40.93 -45.47
N LYS A 331 16.42 -39.89 -46.20
CA LYS A 331 16.26 -39.83 -47.66
C LYS A 331 17.51 -40.39 -48.37
N PRO A 332 17.34 -41.39 -49.27
CA PRO A 332 18.44 -42.14 -49.90
C PRO A 332 19.27 -41.35 -50.92
#